data_AF-A0A8D8JCF8-F1
#
_entry.id   AF-A0A8D8JCF8-F1
#
_cell.length_a   1.000
_cell.length_b   1.000
_cell.length_c   1.000
_cell.angle_alpha   90.00
_cell.angle_beta   90.00
_cell.angle_gamma   90.00
#
_symmetry.space_group_name_H-M   'P 1'
#
loop_
_entity.id
_entity.type
_entity.pdbx_description
1 polymer ?
#
loop_
_entity_poly.entity_id
_entity_poly.type
_entity_poly.pdbx_seq_one_letter_code
_entity_poly.pdbx_strand_id
1 'polypeptide(L)'
;MAGLWAMIKQSTLVHLCFAISYFTSGLVINTVQCILYFGLKPFNKRLYRKIGYYLCYSFYSQLVFLADWWSGSTLYVYISDEDLKYCGKEHVLLLMNHTYEIDWLVGWVFCEKVGVLGNCKAYAKKVIQYIPTIGWAWKFAEFVFLERSF
;
A
#
# COMPACT_ATOMS: atom_id res chain seq x y z
N MET A 1 1.87 -31.61 18.21
CA MET A 1 3.08 -31.23 17.45
C MET A 1 2.76 -29.95 16.69
N ALA A 2 3.40 -28.82 16.99
CA ALA A 2 3.32 -27.67 16.11
C ALA A 2 3.91 -28.10 14.76
N GLY A 3 3.09 -28.12 13.70
CA GLY A 3 3.54 -28.55 12.38
C GLY A 3 4.68 -27.65 11.87
N LEU A 4 5.48 -28.16 10.93
CA LEU A 4 6.56 -27.41 10.27
C LEU A 4 6.15 -25.98 9.88
N TRP A 5 4.91 -25.82 9.43
CA TRP A 5 4.33 -24.53 9.05
C TRP A 5 4.20 -23.53 10.22
N ALA A 6 3.80 -23.99 11.41
CA ALA A 6 3.73 -23.13 12.59
C ALA A 6 5.13 -22.66 13.02
N MET A 7 6.14 -23.53 12.91
CA MET A 7 7.53 -23.15 13.17
C MET A 7 8.04 -22.11 12.17
N ILE A 8 7.73 -22.27 10.88
CA ILE A 8 8.07 -21.30 9.84
C ILE A 8 7.40 -19.94 10.12
N LYS A 9 6.11 -19.93 10.48
CA LYS A 9 5.37 -18.69 10.80
C LYS A 9 5.88 -17.96 12.05
N GLN A 10 6.52 -18.66 12.98
CA GLN A 10 7.08 -18.06 14.20
C GLN A 10 8.57 -17.74 14.06
N SER A 11 9.20 -18.09 12.93
CA SER A 11 10.63 -17.94 12.74
C SER A 11 11.04 -16.48 12.58
N THR A 12 11.85 -15.96 13.51
CA THR A 12 12.47 -14.63 13.43
C THR A 12 13.29 -14.45 12.16
N LEU A 13 13.97 -15.50 11.68
CA LEU A 13 14.74 -15.44 10.44
C LEU A 13 13.84 -15.13 9.24
N VAL A 14 12.67 -15.75 9.17
CA VAL A 14 11.71 -15.52 8.08
C VAL A 14 11.14 -14.10 8.16
N HIS A 15 10.79 -13.63 9.35
CA HIS A 15 10.36 -12.24 9.55
C HIS A 15 11.45 -11.22 9.17
N LEU A 16 12.71 -11.50 9.48
CA LEU A 16 13.84 -10.69 9.03
C LEU A 16 13.98 -10.68 7.51
N CYS A 17 13.80 -11.83 6.84
CA CYS A 17 13.79 -11.88 5.38
C CYS A 17 12.70 -10.99 4.77
N PHE A 18 11.49 -10.97 5.36
CA PHE A 18 10.44 -10.04 4.91
C PHE A 18 10.80 -8.59 5.13
N ALA A 19 11.32 -8.25 6.32
CA ALA A 19 11.75 -6.88 6.62
C ALA A 19 12.85 -6.41 5.65
N ILE A 20 13.89 -7.22 5.44
CA ILE A 20 14.98 -6.92 4.50
C ILE A 20 14.43 -6.76 3.09
N SER A 21 13.54 -7.64 2.65
CA SER A 21 12.93 -7.56 1.32
C SER A 21 12.12 -6.27 1.15
N TYR A 22 11.30 -5.93 2.15
CA TYR A 22 10.49 -4.72 2.17
C TYR A 22 11.34 -3.45 2.12
N PHE A 23 12.36 -3.35 2.97
CA PHE A 23 13.22 -2.17 3.00
C PHE A 23 14.08 -2.05 1.74
N THR A 24 14.68 -3.15 1.28
CA THR A 24 15.54 -3.14 0.08
C THR A 24 14.73 -2.78 -1.16
N SER A 25 13.60 -3.45 -1.38
CA SER A 25 12.74 -3.15 -2.53
C SER A 25 12.11 -1.76 -2.43
N GLY A 26 11.71 -1.33 -1.23
CA GLY A 26 11.18 0.01 -0.98
C GLY A 26 12.17 1.10 -1.33
N LEU A 27 13.44 0.96 -0.94
CA LEU A 27 14.50 1.90 -1.30
C LEU A 27 14.74 1.92 -2.82
N VAL A 28 14.83 0.75 -3.47
CA VAL A 28 14.98 0.66 -4.94
C VAL A 28 13.81 1.36 -5.65
N ILE A 29 12.57 1.07 -5.23
CA ILE A 29 11.36 1.69 -5.79
C ILE A 29 11.37 3.20 -5.56
N ASN A 30 11.73 3.67 -4.35
CA ASN A 30 11.81 5.11 -4.09
C ASN A 30 12.88 5.80 -4.93
N THR A 31 14.02 5.16 -5.18
CA THR A 31 15.05 5.70 -6.09
C THR A 31 14.48 5.86 -7.50
N VAL A 32 13.78 4.84 -8.02
CA VAL A 32 13.11 4.93 -9.32
C VAL A 32 12.04 6.02 -9.32
N GLN A 33 11.19 6.09 -8.29
CA GLN A 33 10.17 7.13 -8.15
C GLN A 33 10.78 8.54 -8.12
N CYS A 34 11.91 8.72 -7.44
CA CYS A 34 12.65 9.97 -7.39
C CYS A 34 13.15 10.39 -8.79
N ILE A 35 13.77 9.45 -9.52
CA ILE A 35 14.20 9.68 -10.91
C ILE A 35 13.02 10.08 -11.79
N LEU A 36 11.89 9.38 -11.66
CA LEU A 36 10.67 9.71 -12.42
C LEU A 36 10.05 11.04 -12.00
N TYR A 37 10.15 11.42 -10.73
CA TYR A 37 9.61 12.66 -10.20
C TYR A 37 10.34 13.89 -10.76
N PHE A 38 11.67 13.85 -10.82
CA PHE A 38 12.45 14.95 -11.40
C PHE A 38 12.58 14.85 -12.92
N GLY A 39 12.65 13.62 -13.46
CA GLY A 39 12.91 13.37 -14.86
C GLY A 39 11.66 13.30 -15.74
N LEU A 40 10.60 12.59 -15.32
CA LEU A 40 9.43 12.32 -16.17
C LEU A 40 8.23 13.23 -15.86
N LYS A 41 7.95 13.47 -14.58
CA LYS A 41 6.78 14.24 -14.14
C LYS A 41 6.66 15.64 -14.74
N PRO A 42 7.74 16.43 -14.94
CA PRO A 42 7.64 17.76 -15.54
C PRO A 42 7.15 17.73 -17.00
N PHE A 43 7.48 16.67 -17.75
CA PHE A 43 7.18 16.56 -19.18
C PHE A 43 5.90 15.76 -19.45
N ASN A 44 5.64 14.68 -18.70
CA ASN A 44 4.48 13.83 -18.90
C ASN A 44 3.91 13.28 -17.59
N LYS A 45 2.99 14.04 -16.99
CA LYS A 45 2.29 13.66 -15.75
C LYS A 45 1.47 12.38 -15.88
N ARG A 46 0.87 12.11 -17.06
CA ARG A 46 0.03 10.92 -17.27
C ARG A 46 0.88 9.65 -17.26
N LEU A 47 2.01 9.67 -17.97
CA LEU A 47 2.94 8.54 -17.98
C LEU A 47 3.59 8.35 -16.61
N TYR A 48 3.99 9.44 -15.94
CA TYR A 48 4.48 9.40 -14.56
C TYR A 48 3.50 8.68 -13.62
N ARG A 49 2.22 9.05 -13.64
CA ARG A 49 1.19 8.42 -12.82
C ARG A 49 0.93 6.96 -13.20
N LYS A 50 0.96 6.63 -14.50
CA LYS A 50 0.77 5.25 -14.97
C LYS A 50 1.89 4.33 -14.49
N ILE A 51 3.15 4.77 -14.58
CA ILE A 51 4.29 4.01 -14.06
C ILE A 51 4.24 3.96 -12.53
N GLY A 52 3.93 5.11 -11.90
CA GLY A 52 3.77 5.23 -10.45
C GLY A 52 2.75 4.25 -9.87
N TYR A 53 1.63 4.01 -10.56
CA TYR A 53 0.65 2.99 -10.17
C TYR A 53 1.31 1.61 -10.01
N TYR A 54 2.09 1.15 -10.99
CA TYR A 54 2.73 -0.17 -10.93
C TYR A 54 3.83 -0.23 -9.85
N LEU A 55 4.62 0.84 -9.70
CA LEU A 55 5.63 0.93 -8.63
C LEU A 55 4.99 0.85 -7.24
N CYS A 56 3.90 1.59 -7.03
CA CYS A 56 3.12 1.52 -5.79
C CYS A 56 2.50 0.15 -5.59
N TYR A 57 1.89 -0.43 -6.63
CA TYR A 57 1.29 -1.76 -6.55
C TYR A 57 2.32 -2.81 -6.10
N SER A 58 3.49 -2.87 -6.75
CA SER A 58 4.56 -3.81 -6.41
C SER A 58 5.12 -3.61 -5.00
N PHE A 59 5.12 -2.37 -4.49
CA PHE A 59 5.56 -2.09 -3.14
C PHE A 59 4.50 -2.48 -2.10
N TYR A 60 3.25 -2.05 -2.29
CA TYR A 60 2.15 -2.28 -1.36
C TYR A 60 1.76 -3.75 -1.27
N SER A 61 1.92 -4.50 -2.37
CA SER A 61 1.60 -5.94 -2.42
C SER A 61 2.40 -6.75 -1.39
N GLN A 62 3.56 -6.27 -0.94
CA GLN A 62 4.35 -6.94 0.10
C GLN A 62 3.65 -6.91 1.47
N LEU A 63 3.03 -5.79 1.83
CA LEU A 63 2.26 -5.69 3.08
C LEU A 63 0.92 -6.42 2.95
N VAL A 64 0.28 -6.34 1.78
CA VAL A 64 -0.94 -7.13 1.51
C VAL A 64 -0.65 -8.63 1.59
N PHE A 65 0.48 -9.10 1.04
CA PHE A 65 0.93 -10.48 1.19
C PHE A 65 1.05 -10.89 2.66
N LEU A 66 1.62 -10.03 3.51
CA LEU A 66 1.74 -10.31 4.94
C LEU A 66 0.37 -10.37 5.64
N ALA A 67 -0.55 -9.48 5.27
CA ALA A 67 -1.86 -9.34 5.90
C ALA A 67 -2.91 -10.33 5.43
N ASP A 68 -2.85 -10.77 4.18
CA ASP A 68 -3.82 -11.68 3.57
C ASP A 68 -3.28 -13.12 3.62
N TRP A 69 -2.16 -13.37 2.96
CA TRP A 69 -1.60 -14.71 2.79
C TRP A 69 -0.82 -15.20 4.01
N TRP A 70 0.12 -14.40 4.53
CA TRP A 70 1.02 -14.85 5.59
C TRP A 70 0.32 -14.99 6.94
N SER A 71 -0.46 -13.99 7.37
CA SER A 71 -1.24 -14.10 8.61
C SER A 71 -2.37 -15.13 8.48
N GLY A 72 -2.92 -15.30 7.28
CA GLY A 72 -4.14 -16.07 7.04
C GLY A 72 -5.40 -15.34 7.52
N SER A 73 -5.37 -14.00 7.53
CA SER A 73 -6.55 -13.19 7.87
C SER A 73 -7.62 -13.33 6.79
N THR A 74 -8.90 -13.30 7.18
CA THR A 74 -10.01 -13.30 6.22
C THR A 74 -10.75 -11.97 6.29
N LEU A 75 -10.86 -11.29 5.15
CA LEU A 75 -11.63 -10.06 5.01
C LEU A 75 -13.06 -10.39 4.56
N TYR A 76 -14.04 -10.08 5.39
CA TYR A 76 -15.46 -10.14 5.03
C TYR A 76 -15.95 -8.76 4.63
N VAL A 77 -16.42 -8.62 3.39
CA VAL A 77 -17.02 -7.39 2.87
C VAL A 77 -18.49 -7.64 2.60
N TYR A 78 -19.35 -6.87 3.27
CA TYR A 78 -20.79 -6.90 3.05
C TYR A 78 -21.14 -5.73 2.13
N ILE A 79 -21.54 -6.04 0.89
CA ILE A 79 -21.85 -5.08 -0.17
C ILE A 79 -22.98 -5.65 -1.03
N SER A 80 -23.81 -4.79 -1.62
CA SER A 80 -24.85 -5.22 -2.55
C SER A 80 -24.25 -5.71 -3.88
N ASP A 81 -24.94 -6.61 -4.57
CA ASP A 81 -24.53 -7.06 -5.92
C ASP A 81 -24.55 -5.92 -6.95
N GLU A 82 -25.34 -4.87 -6.69
CA GLU A 82 -25.39 -3.67 -7.54
C GLU A 82 -24.12 -2.84 -7.39
N ASP A 83 -23.71 -2.52 -6.16
CA ASP A 83 -22.53 -1.71 -5.88
C ASP A 83 -21.22 -2.44 -6.23
N LEU A 84 -21.19 -3.76 -6.04
CA LEU A 84 -20.03 -4.59 -6.34
C LEU A 84 -19.60 -4.47 -7.82
N LYS A 85 -20.53 -4.19 -8.74
CA LYS A 85 -20.23 -4.03 -10.18
C LYS A 85 -19.33 -2.84 -10.48
N TYR A 86 -19.34 -1.82 -9.63
CA TYR A 86 -18.60 -0.56 -9.81
C TYR A 86 -17.24 -0.56 -9.09
N CYS A 87 -17.04 -1.47 -8.14
CA CYS A 87 -15.78 -1.62 -7.43
C CYS A 87 -14.58 -1.78 -8.38
N GLY A 88 -13.58 -0.93 -8.20
CA GLY A 88 -12.37 -0.90 -9.02
C GLY A 88 -12.51 -0.27 -10.42
N LYS A 89 -13.72 0.16 -10.81
CA LYS A 89 -14.00 0.72 -12.15
C LYS A 89 -14.22 2.22 -12.16
N GLU A 90 -14.43 2.83 -11.01
CA GLU A 90 -14.68 4.27 -10.88
C GLU A 90 -13.82 4.92 -9.78
N HIS A 91 -13.84 6.25 -9.74
CA HIS A 91 -13.19 7.01 -8.68
C HIS A 91 -14.10 7.11 -7.46
N VAL A 92 -13.62 6.66 -6.32
CA VAL A 92 -14.40 6.62 -5.07
C VAL A 92 -13.63 7.33 -3.96
N LEU A 93 -14.37 8.04 -3.12
CA LEU A 93 -13.89 8.49 -1.81
C LEU A 93 -14.40 7.53 -0.74
N LEU A 94 -13.50 6.80 -0.11
CA LEU A 94 -13.84 5.90 0.99
C LEU A 94 -13.85 6.69 2.31
N LEU A 95 -15.03 6.77 2.92
CA LEU A 95 -15.19 7.28 4.28
C LEU A 95 -15.34 6.09 5.23
N MET A 96 -14.44 5.97 6.20
CA MET A 96 -14.41 4.87 7.16
C MET A 96 -14.19 5.40 8.57
N ASN A 97 -14.74 4.71 9.56
CA ASN A 97 -14.26 4.85 10.94
C ASN A 97 -12.81 4.35 11.01
N HIS A 98 -12.04 4.89 11.96
CA HIS A 98 -10.67 4.47 12.21
C HIS A 98 -10.55 4.06 13.68
N THR A 99 -10.47 2.76 13.92
CA THR A 99 -10.47 2.14 15.25
C THR A 99 -9.15 1.46 15.55
N TYR A 100 -8.53 0.82 14.56
CA TYR A 100 -7.28 0.08 14.73
C TYR A 100 -6.17 0.63 13.85
N GLU A 101 -4.92 0.44 14.31
CA GLU A 101 -3.74 0.92 13.60
C GLU A 101 -3.58 0.31 12.20
N ILE A 102 -4.18 -0.86 11.96
CA ILE A 102 -4.07 -1.61 10.70
C ILE A 102 -5.26 -1.39 9.75
N ASP A 103 -6.22 -0.50 10.06
CA ASP A 103 -7.41 -0.29 9.22
C ASP A 103 -7.04 0.09 7.78
N TRP A 104 -6.00 0.90 7.61
CA TRP A 104 -5.49 1.27 6.28
C TRP A 104 -4.97 0.06 5.50
N LEU A 105 -4.37 -0.92 6.18
CA LEU A 105 -3.88 -2.15 5.56
C LEU A 105 -5.04 -3.07 5.16
N VAL A 106 -6.11 -3.12 5.97
CA VAL A 106 -7.35 -3.81 5.59
C VAL A 106 -7.97 -3.17 4.34
N GLY A 107 -7.97 -1.83 4.27
CA GLY A 107 -8.37 -1.10 3.06
C GLY A 107 -7.51 -1.47 1.83
N TRP A 108 -6.21 -1.66 2.00
CA TRP A 108 -5.32 -2.14 0.94
C TRP A 108 -5.62 -3.58 0.51
N VAL A 109 -5.92 -4.48 1.45
CA VAL A 109 -6.36 -5.85 1.12
C VAL A 109 -7.62 -5.82 0.25
N PHE A 110 -8.60 -4.97 0.59
CA PHE A 110 -9.76 -4.77 -0.27
C PHE A 110 -9.38 -4.24 -1.66
N CYS A 111 -8.54 -3.20 -1.73
CA CYS A 111 -8.09 -2.62 -3.00
C CYS A 111 -7.33 -3.60 -3.89
N GLU A 112 -6.62 -4.57 -3.30
CA GLU A 112 -6.00 -5.68 -4.02
C GLU A 112 -7.06 -6.57 -4.69
N LYS A 113 -8.13 -6.96 -3.96
CA LYS A 113 -9.19 -7.81 -4.52
C LYS A 113 -9.92 -7.18 -5.70
N VAL A 114 -9.96 -5.85 -5.76
CA VAL A 114 -10.60 -5.09 -6.85
C VAL A 114 -9.59 -4.50 -7.86
N GLY A 115 -8.30 -4.85 -7.75
CA GLY A 115 -7.27 -4.51 -8.74
C GLY A 115 -6.82 -3.04 -8.78
N VAL A 116 -7.06 -2.26 -7.72
CA VAL A 116 -6.73 -0.82 -7.67
C VAL A 116 -5.74 -0.44 -6.58
N LEU A 117 -5.02 -1.41 -5.99
CA LEU A 117 -4.07 -1.21 -4.89
C LEU A 117 -3.10 -0.03 -5.13
N GLY A 118 -2.45 0.03 -6.30
CA GLY A 118 -1.48 1.08 -6.63
C GLY A 118 -2.06 2.52 -6.67
N ASN A 119 -3.39 2.66 -6.76
CA ASN A 119 -4.10 3.94 -6.74
C ASN A 119 -4.77 4.25 -5.39
N CYS A 120 -4.68 3.36 -4.40
CA CYS A 120 -5.23 3.61 -3.08
C CYS A 120 -4.45 4.75 -2.40
N LYS A 121 -5.12 5.85 -2.07
CA LYS A 121 -4.53 7.01 -1.41
C LYS A 121 -5.32 7.37 -0.17
N ALA A 122 -4.60 7.78 0.87
CA ALA A 122 -5.17 8.24 2.12
C ALA A 122 -4.71 9.67 2.44
N TYR A 123 -5.51 10.36 3.25
CA TYR A 123 -5.10 11.59 3.91
C TYR A 123 -4.22 11.22 5.10
N ALA A 124 -2.94 11.61 5.07
CA ALA A 124 -1.96 11.23 6.07
C ALA A 124 -1.41 12.45 6.82
N LYS A 125 -0.92 12.27 8.05
CA LYS A 125 -0.23 13.35 8.80
C LYS A 125 1.05 13.77 8.06
N LYS A 126 1.37 15.07 8.01
CA LYS A 126 2.59 15.60 7.34
C LYS A 126 3.86 14.84 7.70
N VAL A 127 4.04 14.50 8.97
CA VAL A 127 5.24 13.81 9.47
C VAL A 127 5.48 12.45 8.80
N ILE A 128 4.42 11.77 8.35
CA ILE A 128 4.53 10.44 7.72
C ILE A 128 5.32 10.51 6.42
N GLN A 129 5.29 11.64 5.70
CA GLN A 129 6.02 11.80 4.44
C GLN A 129 7.54 11.63 4.58
N TYR A 130 8.08 11.75 5.79
CA TYR A 130 9.52 11.64 6.06
C TYR A 130 9.94 10.22 6.43
N ILE A 131 9.00 9.29 6.64
CA ILE A 131 9.31 7.90 6.93
C ILE A 131 9.93 7.24 5.69
N PRO A 132 11.13 6.64 5.80
CA PRO A 132 11.77 5.95 4.68
C PRO A 132 10.88 4.83 4.13
N THR A 133 11.04 4.52 2.84
CA THR A 133 10.22 3.53 2.09
C THR A 133 8.79 4.00 1.87
N ILE A 134 7.93 3.89 2.88
CA ILE A 134 6.48 4.12 2.76
C ILE A 134 6.12 5.59 2.64
N GLY A 135 6.69 6.45 3.49
CA GLY A 135 6.41 7.89 3.47
C GLY A 135 6.87 8.54 2.17
N TRP A 136 8.05 8.15 1.71
CA TRP A 136 8.60 8.60 0.43
C TRP A 136 7.77 8.07 -0.75
N ALA A 137 7.36 6.79 -0.72
CA ALA A 137 6.50 6.23 -1.74
C ALA A 137 5.18 6.99 -1.85
N TRP A 138 4.55 7.31 -0.71
CA TRP A 138 3.30 8.08 -0.66
C TRP A 138 3.49 9.52 -1.16
N LYS A 139 4.61 10.16 -0.84
CA LYS A 139 4.96 11.48 -1.36
C LYS A 139 5.09 11.47 -2.88
N PHE A 140 5.81 10.51 -3.44
CA PHE A 140 5.93 10.38 -4.90
C PHE A 140 4.60 9.96 -5.54
N ALA A 141 3.77 9.17 -4.86
CA ALA A 141 2.44 8.79 -5.31
C ALA A 141 1.41 9.94 -5.23
N GLU A 142 1.82 11.17 -4.89
CA GLU A 142 0.93 12.33 -4.76
C GLU A 142 -0.19 12.08 -3.72
N PHE A 143 0.15 11.53 -2.55
CA PHE A 143 -0.75 11.49 -1.39
C PHE A 143 -0.99 12.89 -0.83
N VAL A 144 -2.13 13.08 -0.18
CA VAL A 144 -2.46 14.32 0.51
C VAL A 144 -1.97 14.24 1.94
N PHE A 145 -1.04 15.13 2.28
CA PHE A 145 -0.50 15.25 3.64
C PHE A 145 -1.12 16.45 4.35
N LEU A 146 -1.68 16.20 5.53
CA LEU A 146 -2.37 17.19 6.35
C LEU A 146 -1.44 17.75 7.44
N GLU A 147 -1.51 19.07 7.62
CA GLU A 147 -0.87 19.80 8.70
C GLU A 147 -1.92 20.23 9.72
N ARG A 148 -1.59 20.13 11.01
CA ARG A 148 -2.41 20.73 12.05
C ARG A 148 -1.98 22.18 12.18
N SER A 149 -2.86 23.10 11.83
CA SER A 149 -2.77 24.49 12.28
C SER A 149 -3.51 24.54 13.61
N PHE A 150 -2.77 24.71 14.71
CA PHE A 150 -3.35 25.06 16.00
C PHE A 150 -3.22 26.57 16.19
#